data_AF-Q0QVU1-F1
#
_entry.id   AF-Q0QVU1-F1
#
_cell.length_a   1.000
_cell.length_b   1.000
_cell.length_c   1.000
_cell.angle_alpha   90.00
_cell.angle_beta   90.00
_cell.angle_gamma   90.00
#
_symmetry.space_group_name_H-M   'P 1'
#
loop_
_entity.id
_entity.type
_entity.pdbx_description
1 polymer ?
#
loop_
_entity_poly.entity_id
_entity_poly.type
_entity_poly.pdbx_seq_one_letter_code
_entity_poly.pdbx_strand_id
1 'polypeptide(L)'
;MSLKLVIIGIALLGFVASSLGEDAQPNSACPPNETLYDFVDPCRKDTCEKAMKDTGFYECGGHKTEHPVCNCVENTYRNKEGRCVSLDQCKSEING
;
A
#
# COMPACT_ATOMS: atom_id res chain seq x y z
N MET A 1 9.17 -51.85 -35.78
CA MET A 1 8.47 -50.63 -36.25
C MET A 1 6.99 -50.92 -36.10
N SER A 2 6.18 -50.29 -35.26
CA SER A 2 6.15 -48.88 -34.86
C SER A 2 5.48 -48.76 -33.49
N LEU A 3 6.14 -48.08 -32.55
CA LEU A 3 5.60 -47.75 -31.23
C LEU A 3 4.62 -46.58 -31.39
N LYS A 4 3.32 -46.81 -31.22
CA LYS A 4 2.31 -45.74 -31.24
C LYS A 4 2.31 -45.05 -29.87
N LEU A 5 2.91 -43.85 -29.81
CA LEU A 5 2.82 -42.95 -28.67
C LEU A 5 1.37 -42.47 -28.53
N VAL A 6 0.65 -42.99 -27.53
CA VAL A 6 -0.66 -42.49 -27.12
C VAL A 6 -0.43 -41.27 -26.23
N ILE A 7 -0.57 -40.08 -26.81
CA ILE A 7 -0.55 -38.81 -26.06
C ILE A 7 -1.93 -38.67 -25.40
N ILE A 8 -2.01 -39.01 -24.12
CA ILE A 8 -3.19 -38.74 -23.28
C ILE A 8 -3.17 -37.23 -23.01
N GLY A 9 -3.99 -36.48 -23.75
CA GLY A 9 -4.19 -35.05 -23.52
C GLY A 9 -4.89 -34.83 -22.18
N ILE A 10 -4.16 -34.35 -21.18
CA ILE A 10 -4.77 -33.87 -19.94
C ILE A 10 -5.42 -32.53 -20.29
N ALA A 11 -6.75 -32.55 -20.44
CA ALA A 11 -7.54 -31.33 -20.44
C ALA A 11 -7.49 -30.73 -19.02
N LEU A 12 -6.49 -29.89 -18.77
CA LEU A 12 -6.53 -28.98 -17.62
C LEU A 12 -7.61 -27.95 -17.93
N LEU A 13 -8.84 -28.26 -17.50
CA LEU A 13 -9.84 -27.26 -17.20
C LEU A 13 -9.26 -26.41 -16.07
N GLY A 14 -8.48 -25.40 -16.44
CA GLY A 14 -8.08 -24.33 -15.55
C GLY A 14 -9.35 -23.62 -15.12
N PHE A 15 -9.87 -24.01 -13.97
CA PHE A 15 -10.80 -23.19 -13.22
C PHE A 15 -10.07 -21.86 -12.97
N VAL A 16 -10.40 -20.84 -13.76
CA VAL A 16 -10.16 -19.47 -13.37
C VAL A 16 -10.98 -19.27 -12.10
N ALA A 17 -10.31 -19.39 -10.95
CA ALA A 17 -10.84 -18.89 -9.72
C ALA A 17 -11.06 -17.39 -9.95
N SER A 18 -12.31 -16.98 -10.15
CA SER A 18 -12.69 -15.59 -10.11
C SER A 18 -12.40 -15.10 -8.70
N SER A 19 -11.17 -14.64 -8.46
CA SER A 19 -10.88 -13.81 -7.31
C SER A 19 -11.73 -12.56 -7.48
N LEU A 20 -12.81 -12.47 -6.70
CA LEU A 20 -13.28 -11.19 -6.18
C LEU A 20 -12.09 -10.60 -5.42
N GLY A 21 -11.21 -9.92 -6.15
CA GLY A 21 -10.28 -8.96 -5.60
C GLY A 21 -10.71 -7.65 -6.20
N GLU A 22 -11.32 -6.80 -5.37
CA GLU A 22 -11.51 -5.39 -5.66
C GLU A 22 -10.27 -4.82 -6.35
N ASP A 23 -10.50 -4.05 -7.40
CA ASP A 23 -9.53 -3.44 -8.32
C ASP A 23 -8.19 -3.06 -7.67
N ALA A 24 -7.28 -4.03 -7.58
CA ALA A 24 -5.88 -3.79 -7.31
C ALA A 24 -5.25 -3.31 -8.62
N GLN A 25 -5.42 -2.02 -8.92
CA GLN A 25 -4.70 -1.36 -10.01
C GLN A 25 -3.20 -1.32 -9.63
N PRO A 26 -2.29 -1.98 -10.37
CA PRO A 26 -0.87 -1.89 -10.09
C PRO A 26 -0.32 -0.57 -10.66
N ASN A 27 -0.09 0.39 -9.78
CA ASN A 27 1.05 1.32 -9.75
C ASN A 27 1.34 2.21 -11.00
N SER A 28 0.94 3.51 -10.97
CA SER A 28 1.70 4.57 -11.67
C SER A 28 1.48 6.03 -11.22
N ALA A 29 0.51 6.34 -10.36
CA ALA A 29 0.28 7.74 -9.94
C ALA A 29 1.11 8.16 -8.72
N CYS A 30 1.40 7.21 -7.82
CA CYS A 30 2.09 7.49 -6.55
C CYS A 30 3.37 6.66 -6.40
N PRO A 31 4.34 7.15 -5.61
CA PRO A 31 5.51 6.37 -5.21
C PRO A 31 5.14 5.08 -4.45
N PRO A 32 6.09 4.15 -4.25
CA PRO A 32 5.87 2.96 -3.42
C PRO A 32 5.36 3.31 -2.01
N ASN A 33 4.45 2.48 -1.49
CA ASN A 33 3.77 2.66 -0.19
C ASN A 33 2.92 3.94 -0.08
N GLU A 34 2.46 4.47 -1.21
CA GLU A 34 1.56 5.62 -1.27
C GLU A 34 0.31 5.31 -2.09
N THR A 35 -0.80 5.96 -1.75
CA THR A 35 -2.03 5.96 -2.53
C THR A 35 -2.61 7.36 -2.61
N LEU A 36 -3.51 7.59 -3.56
CA LEU A 36 -4.22 8.86 -3.71
C LEU A 36 -5.27 9.00 -2.60
N TYR A 37 -5.22 10.12 -1.88
CA TYR A 37 -6.23 10.52 -0.91
C TYR A 37 -6.92 11.80 -1.39
N ASP A 38 -8.25 11.79 -1.41
CA ASP A 38 -9.11 12.98 -1.64
C ASP A 38 -9.49 13.69 -0.33
N PHE A 39 -8.79 13.37 0.77
CA PHE A 39 -9.08 13.83 2.11
C PHE A 39 -7.79 14.12 2.88
N VAL A 40 -7.76 15.26 3.58
CA VAL A 40 -6.65 15.67 4.43
C VAL A 40 -7.12 15.74 5.87
N ASP A 41 -6.47 14.96 6.72
CA ASP A 41 -6.60 15.03 8.17
C ASP A 41 -5.35 15.69 8.77
N PRO A 42 -5.45 16.90 9.35
CA PRO A 42 -4.30 17.60 9.91
C PRO A 42 -3.66 16.90 11.11
N CYS A 43 -4.37 15.99 11.78
CA CYS A 43 -3.89 15.23 12.94
C CYS A 43 -3.37 13.85 12.57
N ARG A 44 -3.43 13.50 11.29
CA ARG A 44 -2.86 12.25 10.81
C ARG A 44 -1.39 12.19 11.21
N LYS A 45 -1.01 11.06 11.78
CA LYS A 45 0.40 10.66 11.95
C LYS A 45 0.91 10.26 10.58
N ASP A 46 1.26 11.25 9.75
CA ASP A 46 1.68 11.07 8.35
C ASP A 46 3.20 11.11 8.18
N THR A 47 3.93 11.58 9.18
CA THR A 47 5.41 11.59 9.22
C THR A 47 5.94 10.75 10.37
N CYS A 48 7.16 10.23 10.22
CA CYS A 48 7.83 9.50 11.31
C CYS A 48 7.92 10.34 12.59
N GLU A 49 8.18 11.65 12.47
CA GLU A 49 8.25 12.58 13.61
C GLU A 49 6.94 12.65 14.38
N LYS A 50 5.79 12.75 13.69
CA LYS A 50 4.47 12.76 14.34
C LYS A 50 4.08 11.38 14.87
N ALA A 51 4.45 10.32 14.17
CA ALA A 51 4.11 8.94 14.55
C ALA A 51 4.72 8.53 15.90
N MET A 52 5.95 8.99 16.15
CA MET A 52 6.70 8.71 17.36
C MET A 52 6.37 9.62 18.53
N LYS A 53 5.71 10.76 18.28
CA LYS A 53 5.17 11.58 19.37
C LYS A 53 3.94 10.87 19.94
N ASP A 54 3.96 10.65 21.25
CA ASP A 54 2.80 10.17 22.01
C ASP A 54 1.83 11.33 22.26
N THR A 55 1.40 11.97 21.17
CA THR A 55 0.27 12.88 21.22
C THR A 55 -0.98 12.05 21.09
N GLY A 56 -1.84 12.08 22.12
CA GLY A 56 -3.15 11.43 22.10
C GLY A 56 -3.89 11.71 20.81
N PHE A 57 -4.59 10.71 20.29
CA PHE A 57 -5.30 10.76 19.03
C PHE A 57 -6.53 11.67 19.20
N TYR A 58 -6.38 12.97 18.96
CA TYR A 58 -7.53 13.84 18.80
C TYR A 58 -7.86 13.91 17.31
N GLU A 59 -9.04 13.41 16.94
CA GLU A 59 -9.57 13.64 15.59
C GLU A 59 -9.86 15.13 15.46
N CYS A 60 -9.03 15.86 14.71
CA CYS A 60 -9.28 17.27 14.47
C CYS A 60 -10.27 17.55 13.33
N GLY A 61 -10.89 16.50 12.77
CA GLY A 61 -11.83 16.59 11.66
C GLY A 61 -11.11 16.97 10.37
N GLY A 62 -10.91 15.98 9.49
CA GLY A 62 -10.35 16.27 8.17
C GLY A 62 -11.38 16.85 7.19
N HIS A 63 -10.90 17.24 6.01
CA HIS A 63 -11.73 17.80 4.94
C HIS A 63 -11.37 17.17 3.59
N LYS A 64 -12.34 17.14 2.67
CA LYS A 64 -12.09 16.73 1.29
C LYS A 64 -11.25 17.77 0.55
N THR A 65 -10.36 17.31 -0.32
CA THR A 65 -9.55 18.16 -1.19
C THR A 65 -10.12 18.19 -2.61
N GLU A 66 -9.92 19.32 -3.30
CA GLU A 66 -10.29 19.46 -4.71
C GLU A 66 -9.43 18.60 -5.64
N HIS A 67 -8.17 18.36 -5.25
CA HIS A 67 -7.22 17.53 -5.96
C HIS A 67 -6.67 16.45 -5.02
N PRO A 68 -6.75 15.16 -5.41
CA PRO A 68 -6.16 14.08 -4.63
C PRO A 68 -4.64 14.20 -4.56
N VAL A 69 -4.08 13.81 -3.41
CA VAL A 69 -2.63 13.83 -3.17
C VAL A 69 -2.12 12.43 -2.83
N CYS A 70 -0.90 12.10 -3.26
CA CYS A 70 -0.24 10.88 -2.83
C CYS A 70 0.16 11.02 -1.36
N ASN A 71 -0.33 10.09 -0.55
CA ASN A 71 0.05 10.02 0.86
C ASN A 71 0.33 8.57 1.25
N CYS A 72 1.05 8.40 2.35
CA CYS A 72 1.39 7.10 2.89
C CYS A 72 0.11 6.27 3.12
N VAL A 73 0.17 4.99 2.76
CA VAL A 73 -0.89 4.03 3.09
C VAL A 73 -1.01 3.86 4.62
N GLU A 74 -2.06 3.20 5.07
CA GLU A 74 -2.28 2.96 6.50
C GLU A 74 -1.05 2.31 7.17
N ASN A 75 -0.77 2.73 8.42
CA ASN A 75 0.36 2.23 9.22
C ASN A 75 1.76 2.44 8.62
N THR A 76 1.87 3.33 7.62
CA THR A 76 3.16 3.81 7.10
C THR A 76 3.28 5.33 7.26
N TYR A 77 4.53 5.79 7.36
CA TYR A 77 4.86 7.15 7.76
C TYR A 77 5.98 7.69 6.88
N ARG A 78 5.90 8.96 6.47
CA ARG A 78 6.92 9.57 5.63
C ARG A 78 8.17 9.83 6.45
N ASN A 79 9.30 9.25 6.02
CA ASN A 79 10.59 9.45 6.64
C ASN A 79 11.28 10.73 6.12
N LYS A 80 12.48 11.03 6.63
CA LYS A 80 13.28 12.22 6.25
C LYS A 80 13.72 12.23 4.78
N GLU A 81 13.74 11.07 4.13
CA GLU A 81 14.05 10.92 2.71
C GLU A 81 12.81 11.01 1.81
N GLY A 82 11.64 11.28 2.41
CA GLY A 82 10.38 11.39 1.70
C GLY A 82 9.72 10.05 1.36
N ARG A 83 10.21 8.92 1.89
CA ARG A 83 9.67 7.58 1.63
C ARG A 83 8.67 7.16 2.71
N CYS A 84 7.59 6.51 2.34
CA CYS A 84 6.65 5.92 3.31
C CYS A 84 7.17 4.57 3.82
N VAL A 85 7.44 4.51 5.12
CA VAL A 85 8.08 3.38 5.81
C VAL A 85 7.27 2.94 7.04
N SER A 86 7.55 1.77 7.59
CA SER A 86 6.90 1.30 8.83
C SER A 86 7.36 2.10 10.05
N LEU A 87 6.58 2.07 11.13
CA LEU A 87 6.97 2.70 12.40
C LEU A 87 8.28 2.14 12.95
N ASP A 88 8.53 0.84 12.80
CA ASP A 88 9.78 0.24 13.26
C ASP A 88 10.97 0.71 12.44
N GLN A 89 10.80 0.91 11.13
CA GLN A 89 11.82 1.54 10.30
C GLN A 89 12.05 3.00 10.69
N CYS A 90 11.00 3.78 11.00
CA CYS A 90 11.16 5.12 11.57
C CYS A 90 12.04 5.12 12.84
N LYS A 91 11.81 4.17 13.76
CA LYS A 91 12.61 4.03 14.99
C LYS A 91 14.07 3.68 14.67
N SER A 92 14.31 2.79 13.71
CA SER A 92 15.66 2.41 13.30
C SER A 92 16.45 3.58 12.71
N GLU A 93 15.82 4.45 11.92
CA GLU A 93 16.47 5.59 11.25
C GLU A 93 16.84 6.77 12.16
N ILE A 94 16.31 6.78 13.40
CA ILE A 94 16.66 7.76 14.44
C ILE A 94 17.77 7.26 15.35
N ASN A 95 17.85 5.94 15.55
CA ASN A 95 18.82 5.30 16.45
C ASN A 95 20.10 4.81 15.73
N GLY A 96 20.15 4.92 14.40
CA GLY A 96 21.34 4.64 13.57
C GLY A 96 21.93 5.92 13.03
#